data_AF-D9XMU9-F1
#
_entry.id   AF-D9XMU9-F1
#
_cell.length_a   1.000
_cell.length_b   1.000
_cell.length_c   1.000
_cell.angle_alpha   90.00
_cell.angle_beta   90.00
_cell.angle_gamma   90.00
#
_symmetry.space_group_name_H-M   'P 1'
#
loop_
_entity.id
_entity.type
_entity.pdbx_description
1 polymer ?
#
loop_
_entity_poly.entity_id
_entity_poly.type
_entity_poly.pdbx_seq_one_letter_code
_entity_poly.pdbx_strand_id
1 'polypeptide(L)'
;MDRRPFSRRAPGAATRAVPDTAPVHTVVAARPPGDDGPQRIAPREAMVTDPWVALEPGADPAERVRALHRAHETFTEAGTVPRPVRGVVADSWRRSARAGVHPDGSADVELTDGDLGTYRAEHPLAHVMPLFRELLGTFASDGRHLLAVCDARGRLLWVEGHASTLRQAGRMNFVPGARWSESAVGTNAPGTAVAVGRPVQVFAAEHFVRRVQPWTCAAAPVHDPRTGRLLGAVDITGGNGLAHPHSLGFVRAVARAAESQLALLTPGRP
;
A
#
# COMPACT_ATOMS: atom_id res chain seq x y z
N MET A 1 -3.84 78.89 -42.35
CA MET A 1 -2.45 79.37 -42.23
C MET A 1 -1.63 78.15 -41.79
N ASP A 2 -0.95 77.41 -42.67
CA ASP A 2 0.10 77.80 -43.64
C ASP A 2 1.29 78.42 -42.88
N ARG A 3 2.51 77.81 -42.82
CA ARG A 3 3.44 77.63 -43.96
C ARG A 3 4.54 76.58 -43.74
N ARG A 4 5.14 76.13 -44.86
CA ARG A 4 6.40 75.34 -44.95
C ARG A 4 7.66 76.23 -44.83
N PRO A 5 8.89 75.68 -44.93
CA PRO A 5 9.55 75.65 -46.25
C PRO A 5 10.46 74.43 -46.59
N PHE A 6 10.68 74.26 -47.90
CA PHE A 6 11.82 73.71 -48.70
C PHE A 6 13.03 73.01 -48.00
N SER A 7 13.66 71.98 -48.59
CA SER A 7 14.42 72.08 -49.86
C SER A 7 14.67 70.75 -50.62
N ARG A 8 15.30 70.85 -51.80
CA ARG A 8 15.44 69.84 -52.89
C ARG A 8 16.79 69.09 -52.88
N ARG A 9 16.83 67.85 -53.40
CA ARG A 9 17.50 67.48 -54.69
C ARG A 9 17.39 65.98 -55.03
N ALA A 10 17.30 65.68 -56.33
CA ALA A 10 17.54 64.37 -56.96
C ALA A 10 18.85 64.48 -57.82
N PRO A 11 19.39 63.45 -58.52
CA PRO A 11 18.71 62.69 -59.60
C PRO A 11 19.07 61.19 -59.73
N GLY A 12 18.39 60.47 -60.64
CA GLY A 12 18.76 59.10 -61.05
C GLY A 12 17.77 58.44 -62.03
N ALA A 13 18.13 58.40 -63.31
CA ALA A 13 17.45 57.74 -64.44
C ALA A 13 17.25 56.21 -64.28
N ALA A 14 16.50 55.46 -65.10
CA ALA A 14 15.36 55.72 -66.02
C ALA A 14 14.73 54.35 -66.39
N THR A 15 13.47 54.35 -66.85
CA THR A 15 12.61 53.16 -67.02
C THR A 15 12.88 52.30 -68.26
N ARG A 16 12.48 51.01 -68.19
CA ARG A 16 12.10 50.19 -69.36
C ARG A 16 10.83 49.38 -69.05
N ALA A 17 9.93 49.29 -70.02
CA ALA A 17 8.55 48.76 -69.95
C ALA A 17 8.46 47.37 -70.64
N VAL A 18 7.39 46.54 -70.65
CA VAL A 18 6.01 46.42 -70.07
C VAL A 18 5.50 44.98 -70.45
N PRO A 19 4.46 44.31 -69.87
CA PRO A 19 3.16 44.80 -69.37
C PRO A 19 2.71 44.19 -68.01
N ASP A 20 1.40 44.00 -67.83
CA ASP A 20 0.63 43.42 -66.70
C ASP A 20 -0.23 42.22 -67.21
N THR A 21 -0.39 41.15 -66.43
CA THR A 21 -1.32 40.03 -66.71
C THR A 21 -1.84 39.34 -65.44
N ALA A 22 -3.12 38.97 -65.47
CA ALA A 22 -3.97 38.50 -64.35
C ALA A 22 -3.53 37.19 -63.64
N PRO A 23 -4.02 36.93 -62.40
CA PRO A 23 -3.69 35.71 -61.65
C PRO A 23 -4.44 34.47 -62.17
N VAL A 24 -3.74 33.33 -62.24
CA VAL A 24 -4.29 32.03 -62.62
C VAL A 24 -4.34 31.11 -61.39
N HIS A 25 -5.46 30.42 -61.19
CA HIS A 25 -5.64 29.45 -60.11
C HIS A 25 -4.77 28.20 -60.31
N THR A 26 -3.95 27.84 -59.31
CA THR A 26 -3.25 26.55 -59.29
C THR A 26 -4.03 25.55 -58.45
N VAL A 27 -4.48 24.47 -59.09
CA VAL A 27 -5.15 23.33 -58.45
C VAL A 27 -4.15 22.51 -57.63
N VAL A 28 -4.54 22.14 -56.40
CA VAL A 28 -3.73 21.30 -55.51
C VAL A 28 -3.69 19.86 -56.04
N ALA A 29 -2.50 19.36 -56.36
CA ALA A 29 -2.30 17.96 -56.70
C ALA A 29 -2.34 17.07 -55.44
N ALA A 30 -3.05 15.94 -55.52
CA ALA A 30 -3.20 15.01 -54.40
C ALA A 30 -1.91 14.22 -54.09
N ARG A 31 -1.69 13.94 -52.81
CA ARG A 31 -0.60 13.07 -52.32
C ARG A 31 -1.00 11.58 -52.47
N PRO A 32 -0.07 10.67 -52.80
CA PRO A 32 -0.35 9.23 -52.83
C PRO A 32 -0.58 8.67 -51.41
N PRO A 33 -1.41 7.62 -51.25
CA PRO A 33 -1.62 6.96 -49.96
C PRO A 33 -0.52 5.93 -49.69
N GLY A 34 0.07 5.96 -48.50
CA GLY A 34 1.03 4.94 -48.04
C GLY A 34 2.33 5.50 -47.45
N ASP A 35 2.23 6.17 -46.31
CA ASP A 35 3.34 6.33 -45.35
C ASP A 35 2.75 6.58 -43.95
N ASP A 36 2.24 5.52 -43.32
CA ASP A 36 1.80 5.55 -41.92
C ASP A 36 3.04 5.57 -41.02
N GLY A 37 3.66 6.75 -40.93
CA GLY A 37 4.75 7.03 -39.99
C GLY A 37 4.37 6.61 -38.56
N PRO A 38 5.35 6.22 -37.73
CA PRO A 38 5.11 5.41 -36.54
C PRO A 38 4.10 6.06 -35.61
N GLN A 39 2.89 5.47 -35.56
CA GLN A 39 1.89 5.81 -34.57
C GLN A 39 2.53 5.59 -33.21
N ARG A 40 2.73 6.69 -32.49
CA ARG A 40 3.33 6.68 -31.15
C ARG A 40 2.31 6.06 -30.19
N ILE A 41 2.31 4.74 -30.12
CA ILE A 41 1.54 3.95 -29.15
C ILE A 41 1.99 4.42 -27.77
N ALA A 42 1.19 5.29 -27.16
CA ALA A 42 1.35 5.59 -25.75
C ALA A 42 1.08 4.28 -24.99
N PRO A 43 2.01 3.79 -24.17
CA PRO A 43 1.72 2.65 -23.32
C PRO A 43 0.67 3.09 -22.31
N ARG A 44 -0.60 2.80 -22.61
CA ARG A 44 -1.65 2.68 -21.59
C ARG A 44 -1.45 1.36 -20.86
N GLU A 45 -0.28 1.25 -20.24
CA GLU A 45 -0.05 0.35 -19.14
C GLU A 45 -0.93 0.88 -18.00
N ALA A 46 -2.19 0.45 -17.99
CA ALA A 46 -3.05 0.57 -16.84
C ALA A 46 -2.40 -0.29 -15.76
N MET A 47 -1.49 0.32 -14.99
CA MET A 47 -0.79 -0.29 -13.88
C MET A 47 -1.85 -1.03 -13.07
N VAL A 48 -1.77 -2.36 -13.06
CA VAL A 48 -2.74 -3.19 -12.34
C VAL A 48 -2.47 -2.91 -10.87
N THR A 49 -3.27 -2.02 -10.28
CA THR A 49 -3.08 -1.58 -8.91
C THR A 49 -3.35 -2.78 -8.02
N ASP A 50 -2.29 -3.32 -7.42
CA ASP A 50 -2.39 -4.49 -6.55
C ASP A 50 -3.36 -4.13 -5.39
N PRO A 51 -4.56 -4.73 -5.33
CA PRO A 51 -5.58 -4.32 -4.37
C PRO A 51 -5.16 -4.64 -2.92
N TRP A 52 -4.05 -5.36 -2.72
CA TRP A 52 -3.48 -5.69 -1.42
C TRP A 52 -2.45 -4.64 -0.94
N VAL A 53 -1.90 -3.81 -1.84
CA VAL A 53 -1.07 -2.63 -1.51
C VAL A 53 -1.97 -1.42 -1.21
N ALA A 54 -1.59 -0.59 -0.22
CA ALA A 54 -2.46 0.49 0.25
C ALA A 54 -2.23 1.87 -0.42
N LEU A 55 -0.98 2.16 -0.80
CA LEU A 55 -0.58 3.34 -1.58
C LEU A 55 -0.11 2.94 -2.97
N GLU A 56 -0.62 3.63 -3.98
CA GLU A 56 -0.13 3.51 -5.36
C GLU A 56 1.17 4.32 -5.52
N PRO A 57 2.15 3.83 -6.30
CA PRO A 57 3.35 4.61 -6.64
C PRO A 57 3.00 6.00 -7.19
N GLY A 58 3.52 7.05 -6.54
CA GLY A 58 3.30 8.44 -6.94
C GLY A 58 2.04 9.13 -6.37
N ALA A 59 1.20 8.45 -5.59
CA ALA A 59 0.08 9.09 -4.89
C ALA A 59 0.57 9.98 -3.72
N ASP A 60 -0.07 11.14 -3.48
CA ASP A 60 0.18 11.95 -2.27
C ASP A 60 -0.30 11.19 -1.02
N PRO A 61 0.60 10.78 -0.10
CA PRO A 61 0.19 10.10 1.13
C PRO A 61 -0.72 10.99 1.99
N ALA A 62 -0.53 12.31 1.99
CA ALA A 62 -1.31 13.22 2.82
C ALA A 62 -2.75 13.38 2.31
N GLU A 63 -2.96 13.48 0.99
CA GLU A 63 -4.29 13.43 0.39
C GLU A 63 -4.98 12.10 0.65
N ARG A 64 -4.26 10.98 0.47
CA ARG A 64 -4.79 9.64 0.72
C ARG A 64 -5.20 9.43 2.17
N VAL A 65 -4.41 9.91 3.14
CA VAL A 65 -4.77 9.97 4.56
C VAL A 65 -6.09 10.74 4.75
N ARG A 66 -6.17 11.98 4.24
CA ARG A 66 -7.39 12.82 4.36
C ARG A 66 -8.62 12.15 3.74
N ALA A 67 -8.47 11.48 2.60
CA ALA A 67 -9.56 10.77 1.93
C ALA A 67 -10.02 9.53 2.72
N LEU A 68 -9.10 8.77 3.30
CA LEU A 68 -9.40 7.60 4.12
C LEU A 68 -10.10 7.98 5.44
N HIS A 69 -9.69 9.07 6.11
CA HIS A 69 -10.38 9.51 7.34
C HIS A 69 -11.85 9.85 7.06
N ARG A 70 -12.15 10.66 6.03
CA ARG A 70 -13.54 10.97 5.64
C ARG A 70 -14.33 9.72 5.29
N ALA A 71 -13.70 8.75 4.63
CA ALA A 71 -14.34 7.49 4.26
C ALA A 71 -14.64 6.61 5.48
N HIS A 72 -13.74 6.58 6.47
CA HIS A 72 -13.90 5.88 7.74
C HIS A 72 -15.01 6.51 8.59
N GLU A 73 -15.02 7.85 8.72
CA GLU A 73 -16.10 8.60 9.37
C GLU A 73 -17.46 8.28 8.74
N THR A 74 -17.57 8.43 7.41
CA THR A 74 -18.78 8.07 6.63
C THR A 74 -19.24 6.63 6.88
N PHE A 75 -18.32 5.68 6.97
CA PHE A 75 -18.65 4.29 7.24
C PHE A 75 -19.11 4.07 8.69
N THR A 76 -18.43 4.67 9.66
CA THR A 76 -18.77 4.49 11.09
C THR A 76 -20.06 5.21 11.51
N GLU A 77 -20.44 6.28 10.81
CA GLU A 77 -21.67 7.04 11.08
C GLU A 77 -22.87 6.54 10.26
N ALA A 78 -22.68 6.26 8.97
CA ALA A 78 -23.78 5.94 8.04
C ALA A 78 -23.75 4.50 7.50
N GLY A 79 -22.77 3.66 7.86
CA GLY A 79 -22.63 2.28 7.39
C GLY A 79 -22.26 2.14 5.90
N THR A 80 -22.08 3.25 5.18
CA THR A 80 -21.79 3.26 3.74
C THR A 80 -20.29 3.30 3.48
N VAL A 81 -19.80 2.54 2.50
CA VAL A 81 -18.38 2.56 2.12
C VAL A 81 -18.21 3.43 0.86
N PRO A 82 -17.67 4.66 0.98
CA PRO A 82 -17.42 5.50 -0.19
C PRO A 82 -16.14 5.09 -0.92
N ARG A 83 -16.01 5.49 -2.19
CA ARG A 83 -14.71 5.49 -2.88
C ARG A 83 -13.79 6.53 -2.22
N PRO A 84 -12.45 6.32 -2.15
CA PRO A 84 -11.66 5.29 -2.82
C PRO A 84 -11.22 4.14 -1.88
N VAL A 85 -12.09 3.65 -0.99
CA VAL A 85 -11.77 2.49 -0.13
C VAL A 85 -11.61 1.22 -0.98
N ARG A 86 -10.52 0.46 -0.75
CA ARG A 86 -10.22 -0.80 -1.45
C ARG A 86 -11.21 -1.89 -1.04
N GLY A 87 -11.54 -2.82 -1.95
CA GLY A 87 -12.50 -3.90 -1.68
C GLY A 87 -12.16 -4.74 -0.43
N VAL A 88 -10.90 -5.13 -0.27
CA VAL A 88 -10.43 -5.88 0.92
C VAL A 88 -10.69 -5.12 2.24
N VAL A 89 -10.48 -3.79 2.24
CA VAL A 89 -10.72 -2.93 3.40
C VAL A 89 -12.22 -2.76 3.64
N ALA A 90 -13.01 -2.54 2.59
CA ALA A 90 -14.46 -2.45 2.66
C ALA A 90 -15.09 -3.71 3.29
N ASP A 91 -14.63 -4.89 2.88
CA ASP A 91 -15.13 -6.17 3.41
C ASP A 91 -14.63 -6.45 4.82
N SER A 92 -13.41 -6.02 5.16
CA SER A 92 -12.88 -6.06 6.53
C SER A 92 -13.65 -5.11 7.47
N TRP A 93 -13.94 -3.87 7.07
CA TRP A 93 -14.79 -2.93 7.81
C TRP A 93 -16.18 -3.52 8.08
N ARG A 94 -16.79 -4.16 7.06
CA ARG A 94 -18.08 -4.86 7.22
C ARG A 94 -18.02 -6.05 8.17
N ARG A 95 -16.93 -6.84 8.18
CA ARG A 95 -16.72 -7.92 9.15
C ARG A 95 -16.54 -7.38 10.57
N SER A 96 -15.75 -6.32 10.72
CA SER A 96 -15.48 -5.61 11.97
C SER A 96 -16.77 -5.05 12.60
N ALA A 97 -17.58 -4.33 11.81
CA ALA A 97 -18.85 -3.78 12.25
C ALA A 97 -19.86 -4.86 12.63
N ARG A 98 -19.96 -5.96 11.87
CA ARG A 98 -20.80 -7.12 12.23
C ARG A 98 -20.35 -7.85 13.50
N ALA A 99 -19.07 -7.74 13.86
CA ALA A 99 -18.53 -8.26 15.12
C ALA A 99 -18.73 -7.30 16.32
N GLY A 100 -19.31 -6.12 16.11
CA GLY A 100 -19.56 -5.14 17.18
C GLY A 100 -18.32 -4.35 17.61
N VAL A 101 -17.25 -4.33 16.81
CA VAL A 101 -16.04 -3.56 17.12
C VAL A 101 -16.36 -2.07 17.15
N HIS A 102 -15.99 -1.38 18.23
CA HIS A 102 -16.12 0.06 18.34
C HIS A 102 -14.90 0.78 17.70
N PRO A 103 -15.07 1.88 16.93
CA PRO A 103 -13.95 2.62 16.33
C PRO A 103 -12.93 3.17 17.34
N ASP A 104 -13.33 3.35 18.60
CA ASP A 104 -12.46 3.82 19.68
C ASP A 104 -12.05 2.72 20.68
N GLY A 105 -12.22 1.45 20.29
CA GLY A 105 -11.83 0.28 21.09
C GLY A 105 -10.31 0.10 21.25
N SER A 106 -9.92 -0.99 21.91
CA SER A 106 -8.53 -1.41 22.10
C SER A 106 -8.45 -2.95 22.05
N ALA A 107 -7.24 -3.49 21.84
CA ALA A 107 -7.02 -4.93 21.92
C ALA A 107 -7.01 -5.42 23.37
N ASP A 108 -7.66 -6.55 23.65
CA ASP A 108 -7.56 -7.26 24.92
C ASP A 108 -6.33 -8.17 24.94
N VAL A 109 -5.69 -8.30 26.11
CA VAL A 109 -4.57 -9.22 26.34
C VAL A 109 -5.13 -10.54 26.85
N GLU A 110 -5.20 -11.55 25.96
CA GLU A 110 -5.78 -12.87 26.26
C GLU A 110 -4.78 -13.86 26.88
N LEU A 111 -3.47 -13.61 26.75
CA LEU A 111 -2.41 -14.44 27.36
C LEU A 111 -1.41 -13.55 28.10
N THR A 112 -1.03 -13.95 29.31
CA THR A 112 0.02 -13.28 30.13
C THR A 112 1.27 -14.15 30.22
N ASP A 113 2.37 -13.62 30.79
CA ASP A 113 3.73 -14.14 30.59
C ASP A 113 3.91 -15.66 30.73
N GLY A 114 3.34 -16.28 31.76
CA GLY A 114 3.44 -17.73 31.99
C GLY A 114 2.74 -18.55 30.92
N ASP A 115 1.46 -18.27 30.67
CA ASP A 115 0.66 -18.95 29.65
C ASP A 115 1.20 -18.70 28.24
N LEU A 116 1.64 -17.47 27.97
CA LEU A 116 2.25 -17.06 26.71
C LEU A 116 3.60 -17.76 26.48
N GLY A 117 4.40 -17.98 27.53
CA GLY A 117 5.65 -18.73 27.46
C GLY A 117 5.44 -20.17 27.01
N THR A 118 4.52 -20.88 27.68
CA THR A 118 4.11 -22.24 27.32
C THR A 118 3.53 -22.30 25.91
N TYR A 119 2.58 -21.41 25.59
CA TYR A 119 1.93 -21.38 24.28
C TYR A 119 2.94 -21.12 23.15
N ARG A 120 3.91 -20.21 23.34
CA ARG A 120 5.01 -19.97 22.39
C ARG A 120 5.87 -21.22 22.17
N ALA A 121 6.23 -21.93 23.25
CA ALA A 121 7.11 -23.10 23.16
C ALA A 121 6.48 -24.25 22.35
N GLU A 122 5.15 -24.41 22.46
CA GLU A 122 4.39 -25.42 21.71
C GLU A 122 4.00 -24.98 20.29
N HIS A 123 4.00 -23.67 20.00
CA HIS A 123 3.50 -23.17 18.72
C HIS A 123 4.48 -23.45 17.55
N PRO A 124 4.03 -24.01 16.41
CA PRO A 124 4.91 -24.36 15.29
C PRO A 124 5.78 -23.21 14.79
N LEU A 125 5.28 -21.96 14.81
CA LEU A 125 6.04 -20.77 14.39
C LEU A 125 7.30 -20.49 15.23
N ALA A 126 7.43 -21.03 16.44
CA ALA A 126 8.65 -20.88 17.25
C ALA A 126 9.90 -21.41 16.52
N HIS A 127 9.75 -22.47 15.72
CA HIS A 127 10.82 -23.09 14.93
C HIS A 127 11.35 -22.19 13.79
N VAL A 128 10.61 -21.14 13.43
CA VAL A 128 10.98 -20.15 12.38
C VAL A 128 11.18 -18.74 12.92
N MET A 129 11.00 -18.51 14.22
CA MET A 129 11.38 -17.23 14.86
C MET A 129 12.85 -16.84 14.64
N PRO A 130 13.85 -17.76 14.61
CA PRO A 130 15.21 -17.40 14.24
C PRO A 130 15.31 -16.79 12.83
N LEU A 131 14.62 -17.38 11.85
CA LEU A 131 14.56 -16.89 10.47
C LEU A 131 13.86 -15.53 10.38
N PHE A 132 12.75 -15.34 11.10
CA PHE A 132 12.08 -14.04 11.15
C PHE A 132 12.98 -12.95 11.74
N ARG A 133 13.77 -13.26 12.77
CA ARG A 133 14.75 -12.32 13.34
C ARG A 133 15.93 -12.05 12.41
N GLU A 134 16.41 -13.06 11.68
CA GLU A 134 17.47 -12.88 10.69
C GLU A 134 17.02 -11.96 9.54
N LEU A 135 15.85 -12.22 8.97
CA LEU A 135 15.35 -11.49 7.80
C LEU A 135 14.74 -10.12 8.15
N LEU A 136 14.02 -9.99 9.28
CA LEU A 136 13.29 -8.78 9.65
C LEU A 136 13.91 -8.01 10.82
N GLY A 137 14.88 -8.57 11.53
CA GLY A 137 15.44 -7.97 12.76
C GLY A 137 16.10 -6.61 12.52
N THR A 138 16.98 -6.52 11.52
CA THR A 138 17.65 -5.25 11.14
C THR A 138 16.65 -4.22 10.61
N PHE A 139 15.66 -4.65 9.82
CA PHE A 139 14.57 -3.80 9.35
C PHE A 139 13.75 -3.22 10.54
N ALA A 140 13.50 -4.02 11.58
CA ALA A 140 12.80 -3.60 12.78
C ALA A 140 13.66 -2.72 13.71
N SER A 141 14.93 -3.04 13.94
CA SER A 141 15.81 -2.26 14.81
C SER A 141 16.16 -0.90 14.21
N ASP A 142 16.58 -0.88 12.95
CA ASP A 142 17.24 0.29 12.36
C ASP A 142 16.24 1.16 11.60
N GLY A 143 15.26 0.53 10.94
CA GLY A 143 14.14 1.22 10.29
C GLY A 143 13.07 1.76 11.25
N ARG A 144 13.22 1.53 12.57
CA ARG A 144 12.23 1.85 13.62
C ARG A 144 10.87 1.18 13.40
N HIS A 145 10.86 0.03 12.72
CA HIS A 145 9.68 -0.80 12.55
C HIS A 145 9.52 -1.79 13.70
N LEU A 146 8.44 -2.57 13.67
CA LEU A 146 8.20 -3.73 14.51
C LEU A 146 8.14 -4.96 13.62
N LEU A 147 8.75 -6.04 14.07
CA LEU A 147 8.38 -7.40 13.70
C LEU A 147 7.27 -7.85 14.66
N ALA A 148 6.15 -8.31 14.12
CA ALA A 148 5.16 -9.04 14.89
C ALA A 148 4.83 -10.38 14.24
N VAL A 149 4.50 -11.37 15.06
CA VAL A 149 4.05 -12.69 14.61
C VAL A 149 2.84 -13.08 15.45
N CYS A 150 1.71 -13.37 14.81
CA CYS A 150 0.47 -13.77 15.46
C CYS A 150 0.12 -15.23 15.17
N ASP A 151 -0.76 -15.83 15.98
CA ASP A 151 -1.35 -17.15 15.73
C ASP A 151 -2.55 -17.07 14.76
N ALA A 152 -3.10 -18.24 14.38
CA ALA A 152 -4.27 -18.34 13.51
C ALA A 152 -5.57 -17.74 14.10
N ARG A 153 -5.58 -17.29 15.36
CA ARG A 153 -6.67 -16.54 16.01
C ARG A 153 -6.38 -15.04 16.06
N GLY A 154 -5.26 -14.59 15.50
CA GLY A 154 -4.81 -13.20 15.51
C GLY A 154 -4.20 -12.75 16.84
N ARG A 155 -3.84 -13.66 17.75
CA ARG A 155 -3.14 -13.30 19.00
C ARG A 155 -1.67 -13.06 18.72
N LEU A 156 -1.15 -11.89 19.07
CA LEU A 156 0.26 -11.53 18.91
C LEU A 156 1.11 -12.43 19.82
N LEU A 157 1.90 -13.33 19.24
CA LEU A 157 2.79 -14.21 19.99
C LEU A 157 4.15 -13.55 20.22
N TRP A 158 4.69 -12.87 19.21
CA TRP A 158 5.93 -12.11 19.32
C TRP A 158 5.72 -10.68 18.80
N VAL A 159 6.33 -9.70 19.47
CA VAL A 159 6.40 -8.30 19.06
C VAL A 159 7.80 -7.81 19.43
N GLU A 160 8.62 -7.51 18.43
CA GLU A 160 10.05 -7.21 18.54
C GLU A 160 10.39 -5.99 17.67
N GLY A 161 11.41 -5.21 18.01
CA GLY A 161 11.82 -4.03 17.23
C GLY A 161 12.40 -2.91 18.07
N HIS A 162 12.55 -1.72 17.47
CA HIS A 162 13.19 -0.58 18.15
C HIS A 162 12.41 -0.15 19.41
N ALA A 163 13.13 0.10 20.52
CA ALA A 163 12.53 0.34 21.84
C ALA A 163 11.57 1.55 21.89
N SER A 164 11.79 2.59 21.08
CA SER A 164 10.84 3.71 20.98
C SER A 164 9.53 3.30 20.31
N THR A 165 9.60 2.45 19.29
CA THR A 165 8.46 1.99 18.51
C THR A 165 7.64 1.01 19.34
N LEU A 166 8.28 0.10 20.09
CA LEU A 166 7.61 -0.77 21.08
C LEU A 166 6.82 0.04 22.12
N ARG A 167 7.41 1.11 22.68
CA ARG A 167 6.70 2.02 23.61
C ARG A 167 5.51 2.73 22.97
N GLN A 168 5.58 3.07 21.69
CA GLN A 168 4.46 3.67 20.96
C GLN A 168 3.36 2.64 20.68
N ALA A 169 3.73 1.41 20.32
CA ALA A 169 2.84 0.28 20.04
C ALA A 169 2.07 -0.19 21.28
N GLY A 170 2.71 -0.15 22.45
CA GLY A 170 2.05 -0.39 23.73
C GLY A 170 0.87 0.55 24.01
N ARG A 171 0.86 1.78 23.45
CA ARG A 171 -0.26 2.74 23.61
C ARG A 171 -1.55 2.33 22.89
N MET A 172 -1.49 1.30 22.04
CA MET A 172 -2.62 0.70 21.34
C MET A 172 -2.81 -0.78 21.66
N ASN A 173 -2.17 -1.30 22.72
CA ASN A 173 -2.14 -2.72 23.07
C ASN A 173 -1.62 -3.63 21.92
N PHE A 174 -0.71 -3.14 21.08
CA PHE A 174 0.04 -3.98 20.14
C PHE A 174 1.24 -4.59 20.88
N VAL A 175 0.92 -5.56 21.74
CA VAL A 175 1.84 -6.23 22.67
C VAL A 175 1.64 -7.75 22.61
N PRO A 176 2.63 -8.56 23.00
CA PRO A 176 2.45 -10.00 23.08
C PRO A 176 1.28 -10.40 23.99
N GLY A 177 0.56 -11.45 23.62
CA GLY A 177 -0.68 -11.89 24.26
C GLY A 177 -1.94 -11.14 23.81
N ALA A 178 -1.81 -9.97 23.16
CA ALA A 178 -2.97 -9.20 22.70
C ALA A 178 -3.64 -9.82 21.47
N ARG A 179 -4.97 -9.83 21.44
CA ARG A 179 -5.74 -10.34 20.30
C ARG A 179 -6.05 -9.24 19.29
N TRP A 180 -5.51 -9.42 18.09
CA TRP A 180 -5.60 -8.52 16.94
C TRP A 180 -6.41 -9.10 15.78
N SER A 181 -7.30 -10.06 16.03
CA SER A 181 -8.30 -10.48 15.03
C SER A 181 -9.24 -9.32 14.63
N GLU A 182 -9.76 -9.35 13.40
CA GLU A 182 -10.77 -8.35 12.95
C GLU A 182 -12.02 -8.29 13.85
N SER A 183 -12.37 -9.39 14.53
CA SER A 183 -13.50 -9.40 15.48
C SER A 183 -13.20 -8.78 16.85
N ALA A 184 -11.97 -8.29 17.07
CA ALA A 184 -11.54 -7.66 18.32
C ALA A 184 -11.09 -6.20 18.11
N VAL A 185 -10.20 -5.96 17.14
CA VAL A 185 -9.60 -4.62 16.88
C VAL A 185 -10.07 -4.05 15.53
N GLY A 186 -10.97 -4.75 14.84
CA GLY A 186 -11.39 -4.40 13.50
C GLY A 186 -10.25 -4.55 12.49
N THR A 187 -10.38 -3.94 11.32
CA THR A 187 -9.37 -3.95 10.26
C THR A 187 -8.00 -3.49 10.75
N ASN A 188 -7.04 -4.41 10.64
CA ASN A 188 -5.61 -4.25 10.91
C ASN A 188 -4.85 -5.31 10.10
N ALA A 189 -3.57 -5.14 9.79
CA ALA A 189 -2.87 -6.05 8.89
C ALA A 189 -2.81 -7.52 9.37
N PRO A 190 -2.31 -7.87 10.58
CA PRO A 190 -2.21 -9.28 11.00
C PRO A 190 -3.58 -9.97 11.08
N GLY A 191 -4.60 -9.31 11.64
CA GLY A 191 -5.97 -9.84 11.69
C GLY A 191 -6.60 -10.01 10.31
N THR A 192 -6.39 -9.06 9.40
CA THR A 192 -6.92 -9.14 8.03
C THR A 192 -6.21 -10.23 7.23
N ALA A 193 -4.87 -10.36 7.33
CA ALA A 193 -4.09 -11.40 6.67
C ALA A 193 -4.56 -12.81 7.06
N VAL A 194 -4.83 -13.02 8.36
CA VAL A 194 -5.43 -14.24 8.91
C VAL A 194 -6.84 -14.47 8.35
N ALA A 195 -7.69 -13.43 8.35
CA ALA A 195 -9.09 -13.55 7.91
C ALA A 195 -9.27 -13.81 6.39
N VAL A 196 -8.34 -13.34 5.56
CA VAL A 196 -8.41 -13.44 4.09
C VAL A 196 -7.45 -14.45 3.47
N GLY A 197 -6.57 -15.06 4.26
CA GLY A 197 -5.57 -16.02 3.78
C GLY A 197 -4.59 -15.46 2.75
N ARG A 198 -4.35 -14.15 2.75
CA ARG A 198 -3.46 -13.47 1.79
C ARG A 198 -2.62 -12.36 2.44
N PRO A 199 -1.44 -12.04 1.88
CA PRO A 199 -0.71 -10.85 2.27
C PRO A 199 -1.55 -9.59 2.06
N VAL A 200 -1.50 -8.66 3.01
CA VAL A 200 -2.24 -7.39 2.96
C VAL A 200 -1.45 -6.28 3.64
N GLN A 201 -1.49 -5.09 3.05
CA GLN A 201 -1.04 -3.86 3.66
C GLN A 201 -2.26 -3.06 4.14
N VAL A 202 -2.18 -2.41 5.30
CA VAL A 202 -3.22 -1.53 5.86
C VAL A 202 -2.57 -0.20 6.24
N PHE A 203 -3.15 0.90 5.75
CA PHE A 203 -2.58 2.25 5.86
C PHE A 203 -3.59 3.25 6.41
N ALA A 204 -3.13 4.13 7.31
CA ALA A 204 -3.92 5.24 7.81
C ALA A 204 -5.30 4.78 8.35
N ALA A 205 -6.35 5.51 8.00
CA ALA A 205 -7.73 5.21 8.37
C ALA A 205 -8.37 4.00 7.66
N GLU A 206 -7.61 3.22 6.87
CA GLU A 206 -8.03 1.83 6.59
C GLU A 206 -8.08 0.99 7.88
N HIS A 207 -7.27 1.34 8.88
CA HIS A 207 -7.41 0.80 10.23
C HIS A 207 -8.75 1.21 10.85
N PHE A 208 -9.52 0.21 11.29
CA PHE A 208 -10.87 0.42 11.80
C PHE A 208 -10.87 1.18 13.14
N VAL A 209 -9.91 0.90 14.02
CA VAL A 209 -9.78 1.59 15.30
C VAL A 209 -8.95 2.87 15.14
N ARG A 210 -9.51 4.03 15.50
CA ARG A 210 -8.93 5.38 15.32
C ARG A 210 -7.52 5.49 15.90
N ARG A 211 -7.28 4.86 17.05
CA ARG A 211 -5.99 4.80 17.75
C ARG A 211 -4.86 4.13 16.95
N VAL A 212 -5.20 3.24 16.01
CA VAL A 212 -4.25 2.51 15.15
C VAL A 212 -3.98 3.26 13.84
N GLN A 213 -4.84 4.21 13.45
CA GLN A 213 -4.72 4.97 12.19
C GLN A 213 -3.41 5.75 12.00
N PRO A 214 -2.61 6.14 13.01
CA PRO A 214 -1.27 6.69 12.79
C PRO A 214 -0.24 5.70 12.22
N TRP A 215 -0.58 4.41 12.10
CA TRP A 215 0.34 3.34 11.69
C TRP A 215 0.11 2.85 10.26
N THR A 216 1.16 2.28 9.70
CA THR A 216 1.15 1.47 8.47
C THR A 216 1.66 0.09 8.81
N CYS A 217 0.93 -0.94 8.38
CA CYS A 217 1.24 -2.33 8.66
C CYS A 217 1.20 -3.14 7.36
N ALA A 218 2.06 -4.15 7.22
CA ALA A 218 2.01 -5.12 6.14
C ALA A 218 2.24 -6.52 6.70
N ALA A 219 1.27 -7.42 6.50
CA ALA A 219 1.28 -8.76 7.03
C ALA A 219 1.14 -9.81 5.93
N ALA A 220 1.69 -11.00 6.16
CA ALA A 220 1.51 -12.19 5.32
C ALA A 220 1.20 -13.42 6.18
N PRO A 221 0.18 -14.22 5.81
CA PRO A 221 -0.13 -15.47 6.49
C PRO A 221 0.97 -16.50 6.28
N VAL A 222 1.16 -17.37 7.28
CA VAL A 222 2.09 -18.50 7.26
C VAL A 222 1.30 -19.78 7.48
N HIS A 223 1.44 -20.74 6.58
CA HIS A 223 0.73 -22.01 6.60
C HIS A 223 1.67 -23.17 6.97
N ASP A 224 1.10 -24.23 7.52
CA ASP A 224 1.77 -25.51 7.63
C ASP A 224 1.93 -26.09 6.21
N PRO A 225 3.17 -26.36 5.75
CA PRO A 225 3.42 -26.74 4.36
C PRO A 225 2.97 -28.16 4.00
N ARG A 226 2.55 -28.98 4.97
CA ARG A 226 2.07 -30.36 4.74
C ARG A 226 0.55 -30.43 4.70
N THR A 227 -0.11 -29.66 5.53
CA THR A 227 -1.57 -29.68 5.74
C THR A 227 -2.28 -28.49 5.11
N GLY A 228 -1.55 -27.44 4.69
CA GLY A 228 -2.10 -26.19 4.20
C GLY A 228 -2.83 -25.36 5.27
N ARG A 229 -2.83 -25.80 6.54
CA ARG A 229 -3.51 -25.11 7.63
C ARG A 229 -2.81 -23.79 7.95
N LEU A 230 -3.58 -22.72 8.13
CA LEU A 230 -3.06 -21.46 8.64
C LEU A 230 -2.48 -21.67 10.06
N LEU A 231 -1.22 -21.29 10.25
CA LEU A 231 -0.56 -21.26 11.56
C LEU A 231 -0.65 -19.88 12.21
N GLY A 232 -0.70 -18.82 11.39
CA GLY A 232 -0.73 -17.44 11.84
C GLY A 232 -0.29 -16.48 10.75
N ALA A 233 0.24 -15.31 11.13
CA ALA A 233 0.82 -14.36 10.19
C ALA A 233 2.09 -13.70 10.76
N VAL A 234 3.01 -13.33 9.86
CA VAL A 234 4.11 -12.41 10.15
C VAL A 234 3.73 -11.02 9.65
N ASP A 235 4.03 -10.00 10.43
CA ASP A 235 3.68 -8.60 10.19
C ASP A 235 4.90 -7.70 10.40
N ILE A 236 4.96 -6.63 9.60
CA ILE A 236 5.82 -5.48 9.84
C ILE A 236 4.96 -4.22 10.04
N THR A 237 5.13 -3.56 11.18
CA THR A 237 4.36 -2.38 11.60
C THR A 237 5.27 -1.16 11.79
N GLY A 238 4.87 0.01 11.31
CA GLY A 238 5.64 1.25 11.48
C GLY A 238 4.97 2.51 10.94
N GLY A 239 5.76 3.53 10.64
CA GLY A 239 5.28 4.78 10.04
C GLY A 239 5.15 4.72 8.52
N ASN A 240 4.80 5.85 7.90
CA ASN A 240 4.46 6.00 6.48
C ASN A 240 5.52 5.47 5.49
N GLY A 241 6.79 5.33 5.88
CA GLY A 241 7.83 4.72 5.03
C GLY A 241 7.58 3.24 4.69
N LEU A 242 6.75 2.55 5.48
CA LEU A 242 6.30 1.17 5.21
C LEU A 242 5.19 1.12 4.14
N ALA A 243 4.68 2.27 3.72
CA ALA A 243 3.55 2.36 2.81
C ALA A 243 3.95 2.18 1.33
N HIS A 244 4.69 1.09 1.02
CA HIS A 244 5.31 0.85 -0.28
C HIS A 244 5.08 -0.60 -0.75
N PRO A 245 4.86 -0.87 -2.06
CA PRO A 245 4.71 -2.23 -2.60
C PRO A 245 5.82 -3.21 -2.16
N HIS A 246 7.06 -2.71 -1.99
CA HIS A 246 8.20 -3.52 -1.54
C HIS A 246 7.99 -4.09 -0.13
N SER A 247 7.33 -3.38 0.79
CA SER A 247 7.06 -3.87 2.14
C SER A 247 6.11 -5.08 2.13
N LEU A 248 5.08 -5.04 1.27
CA LEU A 248 4.18 -6.18 1.07
C LEU A 248 4.87 -7.36 0.38
N GLY A 249 5.69 -7.08 -0.64
CA GLY A 249 6.50 -8.09 -1.32
C GLY A 249 7.49 -8.78 -0.38
N PHE A 250 8.13 -8.00 0.51
CA PHE A 250 9.11 -8.47 1.47
C PHE A 250 8.49 -9.36 2.56
N VAL A 251 7.42 -8.92 3.23
CA VAL A 251 6.76 -9.75 4.26
C VAL A 251 6.18 -11.04 3.66
N ARG A 252 5.69 -11.00 2.41
CA ARG A 252 5.29 -12.19 1.64
C ARG A 252 6.46 -13.14 1.37
N ALA A 253 7.63 -12.62 0.99
CA ALA A 253 8.82 -13.45 0.77
C ALA A 253 9.30 -14.11 2.07
N VAL A 254 9.31 -13.37 3.18
CA VAL A 254 9.66 -13.87 4.52
C VAL A 254 8.69 -14.98 4.97
N ALA A 255 7.38 -14.80 4.77
CA ALA A 255 6.40 -15.85 5.04
C ALA A 255 6.67 -17.13 4.24
N ARG A 256 6.96 -17.02 2.93
CA ARG A 256 7.30 -18.19 2.09
C ARG A 256 8.61 -18.86 2.49
N ALA A 257 9.61 -18.10 2.94
CA ALA A 257 10.85 -18.65 3.48
C ALA A 257 10.58 -19.46 4.76
N ALA A 258 9.73 -18.94 5.66
CA ALA A 258 9.32 -19.66 6.87
C ALA A 258 8.52 -20.94 6.56
N GLU A 259 7.56 -20.90 5.63
CA GLU A 259 6.85 -22.10 5.17
C GLU A 259 7.82 -23.15 4.61
N SER A 260 8.85 -22.72 3.86
CA SER A 260 9.88 -23.59 3.31
C SER A 260 10.76 -24.21 4.41
N GLN A 261 11.14 -23.44 5.43
CA GLN A 261 11.90 -23.94 6.58
C GLN A 261 11.08 -24.93 7.42
N LEU A 262 9.79 -24.67 7.65
CA LEU A 262 8.89 -25.60 8.34
C LEU A 262 8.77 -26.94 7.59
N ALA A 263 8.88 -26.95 6.26
CA ALA A 263 8.85 -28.18 5.46
C ALA A 263 10.09 -29.04 5.72
N LEU A 264 11.27 -28.42 5.84
CA LEU A 264 12.55 -29.08 6.12
C LEU A 264 12.65 -29.61 7.55
N LEU A 265 12.10 -28.88 8.53
CA LEU A 265 12.25 -29.18 9.97
C LEU A 265 11.44 -30.37 10.49
N THR A 266 10.58 -30.98 9.68
CA THR A 266 10.00 -32.30 10.00
C THR A 266 10.21 -33.20 8.80
N PRO A 267 11.17 -34.15 8.87
CA PRO A 267 11.38 -35.13 7.82
C PRO A 267 10.06 -35.82 7.47
N GLY A 268 9.78 -35.97 6.17
CA GLY A 268 8.64 -36.77 5.74
C GLY A 268 8.78 -38.18 6.32
N ARG A 269 7.72 -38.70 6.93
CA ARG A 269 7.71 -40.10 7.34
C ARG A 269 7.77 -40.95 6.06
N PRO A 270 8.72 -41.90 5.93
CA PRO A 270 8.77 -42.81 4.79
C PRO A 270 7.53 -43.71 4.74
#